data_AF-A0A8H6TJF4-F1
#
_entry.id   AF-A0A8H6TJF4-F1
#
_cell.length_a   1.000
_cell.length_b   1.000
_cell.length_c   1.000
_cell.angle_alpha   90.00
_cell.angle_beta   90.00
_cell.angle_gamma   90.00
#
_symmetry.space_group_name_H-M   'P 1'
#
loop_
_entity.id
_entity.type
_entity.pdbx_description
1 polymer ?
#
loop_
_entity_poly.entity_id
_entity_poly.type
_entity_poly.pdbx_seq_one_letter_code
_entity_poly.pdbx_strand_id
1 'polypeptide(L)'
;MSLLYFCFLSLLSQLALAFTFTTSGDVTQCGTLDINWTGGSGTGYFLTVVPIFGIPFNVSIPDSAYHAQNSSGFFSTQLPVNASDQRAALTMSDSTGFGKGGTSKLHTIGAAVNGATCDLTGPDLSFVYSLTQVVQCQKAKFTGYLESTAVAPVTVVGIVPGGTSFQLDVGSAKTFDWNVNIFNGTDVLLFMYDSKQRQGGSELFTVGLSGDTSCINNDSPSSTEASSPTSSSSPSPSSTSSDSKGTSVGAIAGSVLGAIIFLAVFVTLGLFCLRQWQDKKRARTAGGSEFRHTSRPLGSDLDLTADGDAYHQQSQHLFNSPVTAQSPFGSGPPAHYQHSQYLSSNSNLHANPFGGSAVSLHAASDSDSNPTVNPFTDQRTGPGSESMSGSRRKSQMSAYKPPSRFMMHTDAEDVDLPENEDGVVELPPSYVERTPKRQPGQPSNP
;
A
#
# COMPACT_ATOMS: atom_id res chain seq x y z
N MET A 1 8.04 -38.14 13.07
CA MET A 1 6.67 -37.59 12.94
C MET A 1 6.50 -36.25 13.67
N SER A 2 7.10 -36.02 14.85
CA SER A 2 6.96 -34.71 15.54
C SER A 2 7.51 -33.50 14.78
N LEU A 3 8.64 -33.60 14.07
CA LEU A 3 9.19 -32.46 13.31
C LEU A 3 8.30 -32.02 12.13
N LEU A 4 7.66 -32.98 11.45
CA LEU A 4 6.71 -32.69 10.36
C LEU A 4 5.43 -32.05 10.90
N TYR A 5 4.98 -32.44 12.10
CA TYR A 5 3.79 -31.84 12.75
C TYR A 5 4.06 -30.40 13.20
N PHE A 6 5.26 -30.10 13.72
CA PHE A 6 5.66 -28.73 14.07
C PHE A 6 5.85 -27.83 12.84
N CYS A 7 6.45 -28.31 11.75
CA CYS A 7 6.50 -27.55 10.49
C CYS A 7 5.10 -27.30 9.93
N PHE A 8 4.19 -28.27 10.03
CA PHE A 8 2.83 -28.13 9.50
C PHE A 8 1.97 -27.16 10.33
N LEU A 9 2.06 -27.19 11.68
CA LEU A 9 1.42 -26.17 12.52
C LEU A 9 2.03 -24.77 12.31
N SER A 10 3.33 -24.68 12.05
CA SER A 10 3.98 -23.40 11.71
C SER A 10 3.52 -22.83 10.37
N LEU A 11 3.19 -23.66 9.38
CA LEU A 11 2.65 -23.19 8.10
C LEU A 11 1.17 -22.80 8.18
N LEU A 12 0.37 -23.43 9.05
CA LEU A 12 -1.03 -23.02 9.25
C LEU A 12 -1.17 -21.72 10.07
N SER A 13 -0.15 -21.34 10.84
CA SER A 13 -0.15 -20.10 11.64
C SER A 13 0.07 -18.81 10.84
N GLN A 14 0.28 -18.89 9.52
CA GLN A 14 0.46 -17.71 8.65
C GLN A 14 -0.77 -17.37 7.80
N LEU A 15 -1.96 -17.86 8.18
CA LEU A 15 -3.18 -17.15 7.83
C LEU A 15 -3.13 -15.81 8.56
N ALA A 16 -2.54 -14.81 7.92
CA ALA A 16 -2.51 -13.44 8.40
C ALA A 16 -3.95 -13.07 8.78
N LEU A 17 -4.20 -12.97 10.09
CA LEU A 17 -5.49 -12.53 10.60
C LEU A 17 -5.59 -11.04 10.26
N ALA A 18 -6.04 -10.77 9.03
CA ALA A 18 -6.53 -9.46 8.67
C ALA A 18 -7.58 -9.09 9.72
N PHE A 19 -7.45 -7.88 10.25
CA PHE A 19 -8.36 -7.38 11.26
C PHE A 19 -9.21 -6.30 10.62
N THR A 20 -10.36 -6.04 11.19
CA THR A 20 -11.30 -5.06 10.65
C THR A 20 -11.68 -4.10 11.75
N PHE A 21 -11.75 -2.82 11.42
CA PHE A 21 -12.24 -1.80 12.33
C PHE A 21 -13.50 -1.13 11.78
N THR A 22 -14.29 -0.60 12.70
CA THR A 22 -15.44 0.24 12.42
C THR A 22 -15.35 1.49 13.28
N THR A 23 -15.89 2.58 12.76
CA THR A 23 -16.07 3.81 13.51
C THR A 23 -17.54 4.04 13.76
N SER A 24 -17.86 4.63 14.90
CA SER A 24 -19.23 5.05 15.22
C SER A 24 -19.29 6.56 15.39
N GLY A 25 -20.33 7.17 14.82
CA GLY A 25 -20.54 8.62 14.82
C GLY A 25 -19.98 9.31 13.59
N ASP A 26 -20.35 10.59 13.43
CA ASP A 26 -19.82 11.46 12.40
C ASP A 26 -18.45 12.01 12.79
N VAL A 27 -17.52 12.04 11.82
CA VAL A 27 -16.22 12.68 12.03
C VAL A 27 -16.44 14.19 12.08
N THR A 28 -16.14 14.81 13.21
CA THR A 28 -16.32 16.26 13.42
C THR A 28 -15.01 16.87 13.90
N GLN A 29 -14.82 18.16 13.59
CA GLN A 29 -13.65 18.92 14.07
C GLN A 29 -13.56 18.87 15.60
N CYS A 30 -12.42 18.44 16.12
CA CYS A 30 -12.22 18.26 17.56
C CYS A 30 -13.25 17.33 18.23
N GLY A 31 -13.98 16.53 17.45
CA GLY A 31 -14.96 15.59 17.95
C GLY A 31 -14.30 14.32 18.50
N THR A 32 -15.04 13.61 19.35
CA THR A 32 -14.67 12.27 19.78
C THR A 32 -15.01 11.27 18.68
N LEU A 33 -14.02 10.48 18.27
CA LEU A 33 -14.18 9.33 17.40
C LEU A 33 -14.08 8.05 18.21
N ASP A 34 -15.12 7.23 18.14
CA ASP A 34 -15.16 5.90 18.72
C ASP A 34 -14.78 4.85 17.67
N ILE A 35 -13.81 4.00 18.03
CA ILE A 35 -13.20 3.00 17.15
C ILE A 35 -13.38 1.63 17.80
N ASN A 36 -13.96 0.70 17.07
CA ASN A 36 -14.09 -0.70 17.46
C ASN A 36 -13.37 -1.58 16.45
N TRP A 37 -12.69 -2.63 16.89
CA TRP A 37 -12.06 -3.58 15.97
C TRP A 37 -12.09 -5.02 16.48
N THR A 38 -11.93 -5.96 15.55
CA THR A 38 -11.80 -7.40 15.81
C THR A 38 -10.61 -7.97 15.04
N GLY A 39 -9.85 -8.86 15.70
CA GLY A 39 -8.61 -9.46 15.21
C GLY A 39 -7.35 -8.63 15.51
N GLY A 40 -6.27 -8.93 14.81
CA GLY A 40 -4.98 -8.22 14.88
C GLY A 40 -3.97 -8.88 15.81
N SER A 41 -2.79 -8.27 15.91
CA SER A 41 -1.65 -8.79 16.69
C SER A 41 -1.75 -8.56 18.20
N GLY A 42 -2.66 -7.68 18.64
CA GLY A 42 -2.79 -7.29 20.04
C GLY A 42 -1.79 -6.24 20.52
N THR A 43 -0.89 -5.75 19.64
CA THR A 43 0.09 -4.72 20.00
C THR A 43 0.37 -3.74 18.87
N GLY A 44 0.78 -2.52 19.23
CA GLY A 44 1.28 -1.53 18.27
C GLY A 44 0.19 -0.96 17.36
N TYR A 45 -1.04 -0.86 17.86
CA TYR A 45 -2.16 -0.30 17.10
C TYR A 45 -2.00 1.20 16.91
N PHE A 46 -2.28 1.67 15.70
CA PHE A 46 -2.39 3.09 15.42
C PHE A 46 -3.43 3.36 14.33
N LEU A 47 -4.07 4.51 14.44
CA LEU A 47 -4.97 5.04 13.42
C LEU A 47 -4.26 6.14 12.65
N THR A 48 -4.13 5.98 11.35
CA THR A 48 -3.69 7.05 10.45
C THR A 48 -4.92 7.76 9.90
N VAL A 49 -4.98 9.07 10.15
CA VAL A 49 -6.01 9.96 9.61
C VAL A 49 -5.42 10.68 8.41
N VAL A 50 -6.07 10.56 7.26
CA VAL A 50 -5.60 11.11 5.98
C VAL A 50 -6.65 12.08 5.44
N PRO A 51 -6.55 13.38 5.77
CA PRO A 51 -7.39 14.41 5.14
C PRO A 51 -7.11 14.49 3.64
N ILE A 52 -8.06 14.99 2.84
CA ILE A 52 -7.82 15.33 1.44
C ILE A 52 -7.13 16.70 1.39
N PHE A 53 -6.03 16.84 0.62
CA PHE A 53 -5.25 18.09 0.51
C PHE A 53 -4.66 18.58 1.84
N GLY A 54 -4.45 17.66 2.79
CA GLY A 54 -3.93 17.97 4.11
C GLY A 54 -2.66 17.18 4.41
N ILE A 55 -2.35 17.05 5.69
CA ILE A 55 -1.17 16.32 6.15
C ILE A 55 -1.64 15.17 7.04
N PRO A 56 -1.37 13.92 6.65
CA PRO A 56 -1.70 12.76 7.47
C PRO A 56 -1.14 12.87 8.90
N PHE A 57 -1.82 12.26 9.86
CA PHE A 57 -1.29 12.13 11.21
C PHE A 57 -1.69 10.81 11.85
N ASN A 58 -0.91 10.37 12.83
CA ASN A 58 -1.10 9.12 13.51
C ASN A 58 -1.62 9.34 14.93
N VAL A 59 -2.63 8.57 15.30
CA VAL A 59 -3.14 8.45 16.67
C VAL A 59 -2.72 7.10 17.22
N SER A 60 -1.87 7.11 18.25
CA SER A 60 -1.43 5.89 18.92
C SER A 60 -2.58 5.32 19.77
N ILE A 61 -2.81 4.02 19.65
CA ILE A 61 -3.81 3.30 20.43
C ILE A 61 -3.06 2.43 21.46
N PRO A 62 -3.34 2.57 22.77
CA PRO A 62 -2.63 1.79 23.77
C PRO A 62 -3.02 0.31 23.69
N ASP A 63 -2.06 -0.59 23.93
CA ASP A 63 -2.29 -2.04 23.90
C ASP A 63 -3.38 -2.48 24.91
N SER A 64 -3.61 -1.70 25.97
CA SER A 64 -4.68 -1.94 26.95
C SER A 64 -6.10 -1.80 26.38
N ALA A 65 -6.24 -1.16 25.22
CA ALA A 65 -7.51 -1.05 24.51
C ALA A 65 -7.91 -2.36 23.80
N TYR A 66 -6.99 -3.33 23.71
CA TYR A 66 -7.23 -4.64 23.13
C TYR A 66 -7.53 -5.70 24.20
N HIS A 67 -8.61 -6.45 23.99
CA HIS A 67 -9.05 -7.56 24.83
C HIS A 67 -8.71 -8.89 24.16
N ALA A 68 -7.57 -9.47 24.55
CA ALA A 68 -7.06 -10.72 23.97
C ALA A 68 -8.04 -11.90 24.07
N GLN A 69 -8.90 -11.95 25.09
CA GLN A 69 -9.87 -13.02 25.29
C GLN A 69 -10.92 -13.08 24.18
N ASN A 70 -11.34 -11.91 23.67
CA ASN A 70 -12.37 -11.78 22.64
C ASN A 70 -11.77 -11.45 21.27
N SER A 71 -10.45 -11.28 21.19
CA SER A 71 -9.75 -10.77 20.02
C SER A 71 -10.41 -9.49 19.47
N SER A 72 -10.73 -8.56 20.35
CA SER A 72 -11.43 -7.32 20.01
C SER A 72 -10.88 -6.15 20.79
N GLY A 73 -11.03 -4.93 20.28
CA GLY A 73 -10.65 -3.73 21.01
C GLY A 73 -11.61 -2.57 20.80
N PHE A 74 -11.53 -1.61 21.72
CA PHE A 74 -12.30 -0.37 21.69
C PHE A 74 -11.41 0.79 22.14
N PHE A 75 -11.45 1.88 21.38
CA PHE A 75 -10.70 3.09 21.70
C PHE A 75 -11.50 4.32 21.29
N SER A 76 -11.47 5.34 22.15
CA SER A 76 -12.16 6.61 21.93
C SER A 76 -11.14 7.73 22.01
N THR A 77 -11.11 8.60 21.01
CA THR A 77 -10.09 9.66 20.91
C THR A 77 -10.65 10.92 20.28
N GLN A 78 -10.12 12.08 20.67
CA GLN A 78 -10.45 13.35 20.02
C GLN A 78 -9.62 13.52 18.75
N LEU A 79 -10.26 13.84 17.62
CA LEU A 79 -9.56 14.05 16.36
C LEU A 79 -9.26 15.54 16.10
N PRO A 80 -7.98 15.95 16.00
CA PRO A 80 -7.58 17.30 15.62
C PRO A 80 -7.68 17.53 14.10
N VAL A 81 -8.85 17.26 13.52
CA VAL A 81 -9.14 17.50 12.10
C VAL A 81 -9.79 18.86 11.92
N ASN A 82 -9.44 19.57 10.84
CA ASN A 82 -10.06 20.85 10.53
C ASN A 82 -11.30 20.61 9.66
N ALA A 83 -12.40 21.30 9.95
CA ALA A 83 -13.59 21.26 9.09
C ALA A 83 -13.30 21.76 7.66
N SER A 84 -12.25 22.58 7.47
CA SER A 84 -11.79 23.03 6.15
C SER A 84 -11.27 21.91 5.26
N ASP A 85 -10.82 20.79 5.82
CA ASP A 85 -10.24 19.67 5.07
C ASP A 85 -11.32 18.88 4.30
N GLN A 86 -12.61 19.19 4.57
CA GLN A 86 -13.83 18.65 3.96
C GLN A 86 -14.04 17.15 4.16
N ARG A 87 -13.05 16.32 3.84
CA ARG A 87 -13.13 14.86 3.92
C ARG A 87 -11.81 14.24 4.36
N ALA A 88 -11.89 13.09 5.02
CA ALA A 88 -10.73 12.28 5.39
C ALA A 88 -11.02 10.78 5.28
N ALA A 89 -9.98 10.00 5.00
CA ALA A 89 -9.99 8.55 5.17
C ALA A 89 -9.27 8.17 6.47
N LEU A 90 -9.69 7.07 7.07
CA LEU A 90 -9.09 6.51 8.28
C LEU A 90 -8.51 5.14 7.92
N THR A 91 -7.27 4.88 8.30
CA THR A 91 -6.59 3.59 8.07
C THR A 91 -6.07 3.07 9.38
N MET A 92 -6.45 1.84 9.74
CA MET A 92 -6.01 1.22 10.98
C MET A 92 -4.88 0.23 10.72
N SER A 93 -3.86 0.31 11.54
CA SER A 93 -2.63 -0.47 11.45
C SER A 93 -2.27 -1.09 12.79
N ASP A 94 -1.39 -2.09 12.77
CA ASP A 94 -0.85 -2.70 13.98
C ASP A 94 0.63 -3.09 13.76
N SER A 95 1.22 -3.84 14.71
CA SER A 95 2.61 -4.31 14.60
C SER A 95 2.91 -5.18 13.36
N THR A 96 1.89 -5.69 12.66
CA THR A 96 2.05 -6.50 11.44
C THR A 96 2.19 -5.66 10.17
N GLY A 97 1.91 -4.35 10.26
CA GLY A 97 2.15 -3.40 9.19
C GLY A 97 1.02 -2.40 8.97
N PHE A 98 1.26 -1.51 8.01
CA PHE A 98 0.33 -0.44 7.65
C PHE A 98 -0.95 -0.97 6.99
N GLY A 99 -2.09 -0.45 7.43
CA GLY A 99 -3.41 -0.69 6.85
C GLY A 99 -3.89 -2.14 6.87
N LYS A 100 -3.30 -2.96 7.75
CA LYS A 100 -3.73 -4.35 7.98
C LYS A 100 -5.12 -4.45 8.59
N GLY A 101 -5.61 -3.36 9.20
CA GLY A 101 -6.97 -3.20 9.70
C GLY A 101 -7.99 -2.78 8.63
N GLY A 102 -7.53 -2.49 7.41
CA GLY A 102 -8.34 -1.90 6.34
C GLY A 102 -8.37 -0.36 6.37
N THR A 103 -9.17 0.20 5.47
CA THR A 103 -9.41 1.65 5.37
C THR A 103 -10.92 1.93 5.35
N SER A 104 -11.33 2.94 6.10
CA SER A 104 -12.70 3.47 6.06
C SER A 104 -13.05 4.08 4.70
N LYS A 105 -14.34 4.39 4.53
CA LYS A 105 -14.78 5.29 3.46
C LYS A 105 -14.24 6.71 3.70
N LEU A 106 -14.40 7.58 2.70
CA LEU A 106 -14.23 9.02 2.91
C LEU A 106 -15.33 9.52 3.85
N HIS A 107 -14.95 10.05 5.00
CA HIS A 107 -15.84 10.73 5.94
C HIS A 107 -15.85 12.21 5.61
N THR A 108 -17.02 12.85 5.66
CA THR A 108 -17.12 14.31 5.63
C THR A 108 -16.83 14.84 7.03
N ILE A 109 -15.96 15.83 7.15
CA ILE A 109 -15.59 16.41 8.44
C ILE A 109 -16.62 17.49 8.79
N GLY A 110 -17.45 17.23 9.79
CA GLY A 110 -18.43 18.18 10.30
C GLY A 110 -17.80 19.26 11.17
N ALA A 111 -18.56 20.33 11.42
CA ALA A 111 -18.18 21.37 12.37
C ALA A 111 -18.04 20.80 13.80
N ALA A 112 -17.29 21.50 14.65
CA ALA A 112 -17.13 21.11 16.04
C ALA A 112 -18.49 21.08 16.76
N VAL A 113 -18.76 19.98 17.45
CA VAL A 113 -19.98 19.78 18.25
C VAL A 113 -19.71 20.03 19.73
N ASN A 114 -20.73 20.43 20.48
CA ASN A 114 -20.66 20.62 21.95
C ASN A 114 -19.55 21.58 22.44
N GLY A 115 -19.14 22.54 21.60
CA GLY A 115 -18.06 23.48 21.95
C GLY A 115 -16.68 22.81 22.09
N ALA A 116 -16.48 21.64 21.49
CA ALA A 116 -15.20 20.94 21.54
C ALA A 116 -14.09 21.78 20.91
N THR A 117 -13.00 21.94 21.64
CA THR A 117 -11.79 22.64 21.20
C THR A 117 -10.61 21.69 21.27
N CYS A 118 -9.70 21.80 20.30
CA CYS A 118 -8.46 21.06 20.23
C CYS A 118 -7.43 21.90 19.47
N ASP A 119 -6.16 21.51 19.56
CA ASP A 119 -5.12 22.15 18.76
C ASP A 119 -5.25 21.70 17.31
N LEU A 120 -5.61 22.65 16.44
CA LEU A 120 -5.69 22.44 14.99
C LEU A 120 -4.36 22.78 14.29
N THR A 121 -3.32 23.10 15.06
CA THR A 121 -1.96 23.23 14.55
C THR A 121 -1.48 21.83 14.17
N GLY A 122 -1.84 21.41 12.96
CA GLY A 122 -1.38 20.17 12.37
C GLY A 122 0.14 20.19 12.15
N PRO A 123 0.74 19.03 11.87
CA PRO A 123 2.13 18.97 11.42
C PRO A 123 2.32 19.88 10.18
N ASP A 124 3.47 20.56 10.09
CA ASP A 124 3.79 21.39 8.92
C ASP A 124 4.18 20.53 7.71
N LEU A 125 3.81 21.02 6.52
CA LEU A 125 4.19 20.40 5.25
C LEU A 125 5.70 20.49 5.10
N SER A 126 6.38 19.34 5.10
CA SER A 126 7.85 19.32 5.11
C SER A 126 8.47 19.36 3.72
N PHE A 127 7.78 18.82 2.73
CA PHE A 127 8.18 18.81 1.33
C PHE A 127 6.94 18.65 0.45
N VAL A 128 7.09 18.79 -0.86
CA VAL A 128 6.00 18.62 -1.84
C VAL A 128 6.45 17.69 -2.96
N TYR A 129 5.50 17.01 -3.58
CA TYR A 129 5.77 16.19 -4.76
C TYR A 129 4.80 16.53 -5.88
N SER A 130 5.13 16.07 -7.08
CA SER A 130 4.26 16.15 -8.24
C SER A 130 4.10 14.77 -8.85
N LEU A 131 2.87 14.47 -9.28
CA LEU A 131 2.49 13.21 -9.89
C LEU A 131 1.90 13.48 -11.27
N THR A 132 2.36 12.74 -12.30
CA THR A 132 1.70 12.78 -13.62
C THR A 132 0.31 12.12 -13.56
N GLN A 133 -0.45 12.18 -14.64
CA GLN A 133 -1.79 11.58 -14.68
C GLN A 133 -1.79 10.11 -14.24
N VAL A 134 -2.70 9.77 -13.33
CA VAL A 134 -2.91 8.41 -12.82
C VAL A 134 -3.89 7.70 -13.74
N VAL A 135 -3.40 6.82 -14.61
CA VAL A 135 -4.22 6.06 -15.59
C VAL A 135 -3.94 4.58 -15.42
N GLN A 136 -4.99 3.76 -15.44
CA GLN A 136 -4.86 2.30 -15.26
C GLN A 136 -3.85 1.68 -16.23
N CYS A 137 -2.96 0.84 -15.70
CA CYS A 137 -1.89 0.15 -16.42
C CYS A 137 -0.96 1.06 -17.22
N GLN A 138 -0.88 2.34 -16.85
CA GLN A 138 0.11 3.27 -17.36
C GLN A 138 1.09 3.63 -16.27
N LYS A 139 2.24 4.17 -16.67
CA LYS A 139 3.24 4.68 -15.74
C LYS A 139 2.84 6.07 -15.25
N ALA A 140 2.59 6.19 -13.96
CA ALA A 140 2.51 7.48 -13.28
C ALA A 140 3.87 7.80 -12.66
N LYS A 141 4.38 9.01 -12.87
CA LYS A 141 5.72 9.42 -12.43
C LYS A 141 5.62 10.40 -11.27
N PHE A 142 6.25 10.05 -10.16
CA PHE A 142 6.48 10.94 -9.04
C PHE A 142 7.80 11.72 -9.22
N THR A 143 7.76 13.02 -8.95
CA THR A 143 8.90 13.95 -9.08
C THR A 143 8.86 15.04 -8.01
N GLY A 144 9.94 15.81 -7.86
CA GLY A 144 9.96 17.05 -7.09
C GLY A 144 10.17 16.90 -5.58
N TYR A 145 10.10 15.68 -5.03
CA TYR A 145 10.18 15.44 -3.58
C TYR A 145 11.58 15.65 -3.00
N LEU A 146 12.65 15.20 -3.68
CA LEU A 146 14.01 15.45 -3.19
C LEU A 146 14.43 16.91 -3.42
N GLU A 147 13.96 17.53 -4.49
CA GLU A 147 14.20 18.95 -4.78
C GLU A 147 13.51 19.86 -3.76
N SER A 148 12.38 19.42 -3.18
CA SER A 148 11.61 20.14 -2.16
C SER A 148 12.01 19.82 -0.71
N THR A 149 13.19 19.21 -0.52
CA THR A 149 13.86 18.89 0.76
C THR A 149 13.61 17.52 1.37
N ALA A 150 12.86 16.58 0.75
CA ALA A 150 12.70 15.24 1.31
C ALA A 150 14.04 14.51 1.52
N VAL A 151 14.14 13.67 2.56
CA VAL A 151 15.34 12.89 2.87
C VAL A 151 15.10 11.41 2.53
N ALA A 152 15.87 10.88 1.60
CA ALA A 152 15.79 9.48 1.20
C ALA A 152 16.09 8.49 2.36
N PRO A 153 15.57 7.24 2.32
CA PRO A 153 14.58 6.76 1.36
C PRO A 153 13.20 7.38 1.54
N VAL A 154 12.47 7.53 0.43
CA VAL A 154 11.07 7.96 0.41
C VAL A 154 10.18 6.74 0.20
N THR A 155 8.99 6.75 0.81
CA THR A 155 7.93 5.78 0.56
C THR A 155 6.65 6.52 0.19
N VAL A 156 5.97 6.03 -0.83
CA VAL A 156 4.62 6.47 -1.16
C VAL A 156 3.63 5.51 -0.51
N VAL A 157 2.60 6.06 0.12
CA VAL A 157 1.48 5.30 0.62
C VAL A 157 0.26 5.61 -0.23
N GLY A 158 -0.44 4.57 -0.66
CA GLY A 158 -1.72 4.70 -1.31
C GLY A 158 -2.83 4.03 -0.52
N ILE A 159 -3.97 4.70 -0.48
CA ILE A 159 -5.16 4.25 0.22
C ILE A 159 -6.34 4.27 -0.76
N VAL A 160 -7.03 3.15 -0.90
CA VAL A 160 -8.33 3.10 -1.58
C VAL A 160 -9.42 3.21 -0.51
N PRO A 161 -10.22 4.29 -0.47
CA PRO A 161 -11.32 4.42 0.48
C PRO A 161 -12.31 3.25 0.42
N GLY A 162 -12.68 2.72 1.58
CA GLY A 162 -13.52 1.52 1.71
C GLY A 162 -12.85 0.24 1.21
N GLY A 163 -11.52 0.26 1.05
CA GLY A 163 -10.76 -0.80 0.40
C GLY A 163 -9.43 -1.10 1.09
N THR A 164 -8.45 -1.44 0.27
CA THR A 164 -7.09 -1.77 0.70
C THR A 164 -6.15 -0.58 0.61
N SER A 165 -5.04 -0.67 1.34
CA SER A 165 -3.91 0.25 1.22
C SER A 165 -2.68 -0.48 0.68
N PHE A 166 -1.75 0.28 0.11
CA PHE A 166 -0.49 -0.22 -0.41
C PHE A 166 0.65 0.75 -0.14
N GLN A 167 1.87 0.23 -0.19
CA GLN A 167 3.09 1.03 -0.04
C GLN A 167 3.99 0.79 -1.26
N LEU A 168 4.62 1.87 -1.75
CA LEU A 168 5.57 1.84 -2.84
C LEU A 168 6.91 2.36 -2.31
N ASP A 169 7.91 1.48 -2.29
CA ASP A 169 9.26 1.84 -1.89
C ASP A 169 9.98 2.54 -3.04
N VAL A 170 10.14 3.86 -2.91
CA VAL A 170 10.83 4.69 -3.90
C VAL A 170 12.35 4.57 -3.76
N GLY A 171 12.81 4.35 -2.52
CA GLY A 171 14.23 4.35 -2.21
C GLY A 171 14.84 5.76 -2.33
N SER A 172 16.03 5.86 -2.92
CA SER A 172 16.79 7.13 -3.01
C SER A 172 16.74 7.81 -4.37
N ALA A 173 15.85 7.39 -5.26
CA ALA A 173 15.70 8.00 -6.58
C ALA A 173 15.09 9.41 -6.46
N LYS A 174 15.41 10.31 -7.40
CA LYS A 174 14.75 11.63 -7.54
C LYS A 174 13.39 11.54 -8.23
N THR A 175 13.20 10.47 -9.00
CA THR A 175 11.99 10.21 -9.76
C THR A 175 11.61 8.75 -9.60
N PHE A 176 10.32 8.46 -9.52
CA PHE A 176 9.81 7.10 -9.41
C PHE A 176 8.67 6.86 -10.39
N ASP A 177 8.81 5.83 -11.22
CA ASP A 177 7.76 5.38 -12.12
C ASP A 177 6.94 4.28 -11.44
N TRP A 178 5.70 4.60 -11.10
CA TRP A 178 4.71 3.65 -10.61
C TRP A 178 3.88 3.09 -11.76
N ASN A 179 3.85 1.77 -11.92
CA ASN A 179 2.87 1.12 -12.78
C ASN A 179 1.51 1.07 -12.08
N VAL A 180 0.55 1.88 -12.53
CA VAL A 180 -0.75 2.05 -11.86
C VAL A 180 -1.59 0.77 -12.01
N ASN A 181 -1.41 -0.14 -11.07
CA ASN A 181 -2.09 -1.44 -11.01
C ASN A 181 -3.42 -1.37 -10.25
N ILE A 182 -4.20 -0.32 -10.51
CA ILE A 182 -5.51 -0.06 -9.90
C ILE A 182 -6.54 0.11 -11.01
N PHE A 183 -7.76 -0.43 -10.82
CA PHE A 183 -8.84 -0.30 -11.79
C PHE A 183 -9.24 1.15 -12.02
N ASN A 184 -9.59 1.48 -13.26
CA ASN A 184 -10.15 2.78 -13.61
C ASN A 184 -11.39 3.14 -12.77
N GLY A 185 -11.59 4.43 -12.53
CA GLY A 185 -12.71 4.95 -11.73
C GLY A 185 -12.55 4.76 -10.22
N THR A 186 -11.48 4.11 -9.78
CA THR A 186 -11.16 3.97 -8.35
C THR A 186 -10.54 5.26 -7.85
N ASP A 187 -11.04 5.77 -6.72
CA ASP A 187 -10.42 6.87 -6.00
C ASP A 187 -9.28 6.36 -5.12
N VAL A 188 -8.14 7.07 -5.15
CA VAL A 188 -6.92 6.73 -4.41
C VAL A 188 -6.38 7.98 -3.74
N LEU A 189 -6.24 7.92 -2.42
CA LEU A 189 -5.49 8.89 -1.64
C LEU A 189 -4.03 8.50 -1.65
N LEU A 190 -3.17 9.39 -2.14
CA LEU A 190 -1.72 9.21 -2.14
C LEU A 190 -1.09 10.23 -1.20
N PHE A 191 -0.08 9.80 -0.44
CA PHE A 191 0.79 10.67 0.34
C PHE A 191 2.19 10.07 0.44
N MET A 192 3.17 10.87 0.88
CA MET A 192 4.55 10.44 1.01
C MET A 192 5.11 10.69 2.41
N TYR A 193 5.98 9.80 2.85
CA TYR A 193 6.89 10.06 3.96
C TYR A 193 8.35 9.81 3.57
N ASP A 194 9.24 10.54 4.21
CA ASP A 194 10.68 10.40 4.04
C ASP A 194 11.31 9.59 5.19
N SER A 195 12.62 9.37 5.16
CA SER A 195 13.30 8.55 6.17
C SER A 195 13.33 9.17 7.58
N LYS A 196 13.02 10.46 7.69
CA LYS A 196 12.86 11.19 8.94
C LYS A 196 11.39 11.25 9.39
N GLN A 197 10.50 10.50 8.75
CA GLN A 197 9.06 10.50 9.02
C GLN A 197 8.40 11.87 8.79
N ARG A 198 9.00 12.70 7.94
CA ARG A 198 8.39 13.96 7.49
C ARG A 198 7.46 13.69 6.34
N GLN A 199 6.45 14.53 6.14
CA GLN A 199 5.35 14.26 5.21
C GLN A 199 5.30 15.22 4.03
N GLY A 200 4.92 14.68 2.88
CA GLY A 200 4.78 15.37 1.60
C GLY A 200 3.36 15.89 1.30
N GLY A 201 2.45 15.81 2.27
CA GLY A 201 1.02 16.09 2.07
C GLY A 201 0.28 14.91 1.42
N SER A 202 -1.04 15.04 1.32
CA SER A 202 -1.94 14.06 0.70
C SER A 202 -2.75 14.66 -0.44
N GLU A 203 -3.07 13.84 -1.44
CA GLU A 203 -3.91 14.24 -2.57
C GLU A 203 -4.80 13.06 -3.03
N LEU A 204 -6.03 13.39 -3.43
CA LEU A 204 -7.01 12.43 -3.93
C LEU A 204 -6.95 12.40 -5.46
N PHE A 205 -6.75 11.21 -6.02
CA PHE A 205 -6.76 10.98 -7.47
C PHE A 205 -7.82 9.95 -7.85
N THR A 206 -8.53 10.20 -8.94
CA THR A 206 -9.37 9.18 -9.58
C THR A 206 -8.58 8.53 -10.71
N VAL A 207 -8.45 7.21 -10.69
CA VAL A 207 -7.72 6.46 -11.72
C VAL A 207 -8.42 6.59 -13.07
N GLY A 208 -7.71 7.12 -14.06
CA GLY A 208 -8.21 7.32 -15.42
C GLY A 208 -8.48 6.01 -16.18
N LEU A 209 -9.39 6.09 -17.16
CA LEU A 209 -9.75 5.01 -18.06
C LEU A 209 -8.58 4.57 -18.93
N SER A 210 -8.39 3.27 -19.06
CA SER A 210 -7.44 2.64 -19.99
C SER A 210 -8.08 1.42 -20.65
N GLY A 211 -7.73 1.16 -21.90
CA GLY A 211 -8.09 -0.09 -22.57
C GLY A 211 -7.21 -1.28 -22.15
N ASP A 212 -6.13 -1.02 -21.42
CA ASP A 212 -5.18 -2.03 -20.96
C ASP A 212 -5.51 -2.47 -19.52
N THR A 213 -5.69 -3.78 -19.34
CA THR A 213 -5.93 -4.44 -18.06
C THR A 213 -4.81 -5.41 -17.67
N SER A 214 -3.71 -5.45 -18.42
CA SER A 214 -2.62 -6.42 -18.26
C SER A 214 -1.89 -6.34 -16.91
N CYS A 215 -1.90 -5.17 -16.28
CA CYS A 215 -1.29 -4.94 -14.97
C CYS A 215 -2.20 -5.30 -13.78
N ILE A 216 -3.48 -5.58 -14.04
CA ILE A 216 -4.48 -5.81 -12.99
C ILE A 216 -4.52 -7.29 -12.63
N ASN A 217 -4.41 -7.59 -11.34
CA ASN A 217 -4.43 -8.94 -10.81
C ASN A 217 -5.14 -8.99 -9.44
N ASN A 218 -5.13 -10.15 -8.78
CA ASN A 218 -5.79 -10.32 -7.48
C ASN A 218 -5.14 -9.51 -6.34
N ASP A 219 -3.91 -9.04 -6.52
CA ASP A 219 -3.18 -8.21 -5.56
C ASP A 219 -3.36 -6.71 -5.85
N SER A 220 -4.08 -6.36 -6.92
CA SER A 220 -4.40 -4.98 -7.23
C SER A 220 -5.26 -4.36 -6.12
N PRO A 221 -4.88 -3.17 -5.61
CA PRO A 221 -5.70 -2.45 -4.65
C PRO A 221 -7.11 -2.21 -5.21
N SER A 222 -8.12 -2.45 -4.39
CA SER A 222 -9.52 -2.32 -4.79
C SER A 222 -10.38 -1.87 -3.60
N SER A 223 -11.52 -1.27 -3.93
CA SER A 223 -12.55 -1.01 -2.93
C SER A 223 -13.29 -2.32 -2.63
N THR A 224 -13.53 -2.60 -1.35
CA THR A 224 -14.36 -3.75 -0.95
C THR A 224 -15.84 -3.45 -1.05
N GLU A 225 -16.19 -2.19 -1.32
CA GLU A 225 -17.53 -1.83 -1.74
C GLU A 225 -17.77 -2.46 -3.11
N ALA A 226 -18.39 -3.65 -3.10
CA ALA A 226 -19.11 -4.13 -4.25
C ALA A 226 -20.03 -2.97 -4.66
N SER A 227 -19.69 -2.31 -5.76
CA SER A 227 -20.56 -1.36 -6.41
C SER A 227 -21.86 -2.12 -6.58
N SER A 228 -22.86 -1.80 -5.76
CA SER A 228 -24.18 -2.38 -5.94
C SER A 228 -24.55 -1.96 -7.35
N PRO A 229 -24.66 -2.89 -8.33
CA PRO A 229 -24.88 -2.48 -9.69
C PRO A 229 -26.17 -1.67 -9.67
N THR A 230 -26.05 -0.36 -9.92
CA THR A 230 -27.17 0.56 -10.00
C THR A 230 -27.91 0.14 -11.26
N SER A 231 -28.75 -0.87 -11.08
CA SER A 231 -29.63 -1.42 -12.09
C SER A 231 -30.65 -0.32 -12.29
N SER A 232 -30.47 0.49 -13.33
CA SER A 232 -31.47 1.46 -13.78
C SER A 232 -32.76 0.68 -14.04
N SER A 233 -33.68 0.72 -13.08
CA SER A 233 -34.94 0.00 -13.11
C SER A 233 -35.84 0.67 -14.14
N SER A 234 -35.84 0.14 -15.36
CA SER A 234 -36.93 0.36 -16.32
C SER A 234 -38.19 -0.32 -15.76
N PRO A 235 -39.34 0.36 -15.67
CA PRO A 235 -40.55 -0.20 -15.07
C PRO A 235 -41.19 -1.22 -16.04
N SER A 236 -41.30 -2.47 -15.62
CA SER A 236 -42.19 -3.48 -16.22
C SER A 236 -42.47 -4.64 -15.26
N PRO A 237 -43.60 -5.34 -15.42
CA PRO A 237 -44.51 -5.58 -14.30
C PRO A 237 -44.14 -6.79 -13.43
N SER A 238 -44.63 -6.69 -12.19
CA SER A 238 -44.58 -7.63 -11.08
C SER A 238 -44.65 -9.11 -11.47
N SER A 239 -43.56 -9.84 -11.19
CA SER A 239 -43.58 -11.27 -10.91
C SER A 239 -42.79 -11.54 -9.65
N THR A 240 -43.51 -12.00 -8.62
CA THR A 240 -43.02 -12.39 -7.30
C THR A 240 -42.06 -13.56 -7.42
N SER A 241 -40.77 -13.36 -7.14
CA SER A 241 -39.79 -14.44 -6.99
C SER A 241 -38.93 -14.20 -5.76
N SER A 242 -38.96 -15.20 -4.88
CA SER A 242 -38.22 -15.35 -3.64
C SER A 242 -36.69 -15.22 -3.81
N ASP A 243 -36.08 -14.34 -3.03
CA ASP A 243 -34.65 -14.14 -2.91
C ASP A 243 -33.91 -15.40 -2.47
N SER A 244 -32.97 -15.87 -3.30
CA SER A 244 -31.95 -16.83 -2.90
C SER A 244 -30.58 -16.18 -3.04
N LYS A 245 -29.87 -16.04 -1.92
CA LYS A 245 -28.49 -15.55 -1.85
C LYS A 245 -27.58 -16.56 -2.55
N GLY A 246 -27.26 -16.30 -3.82
CA GLY A 246 -26.36 -17.13 -4.62
C GLY A 246 -24.90 -16.81 -4.30
N THR A 247 -24.27 -17.63 -3.46
CA THR A 247 -22.81 -17.69 -3.36
C THR A 247 -22.24 -18.15 -4.70
N SER A 248 -21.21 -17.46 -5.21
CA SER A 248 -20.61 -17.78 -6.51
C SER A 248 -20.12 -19.24 -6.52
N VAL A 249 -20.76 -20.07 -7.35
CA VAL A 249 -20.47 -21.51 -7.49
C VAL A 249 -19.00 -21.77 -7.82
N GLY A 250 -18.32 -20.81 -8.45
CA GLY A 250 -16.89 -20.88 -8.77
C GLY A 250 -15.97 -20.94 -7.54
N ALA A 251 -16.28 -20.22 -6.47
CA ALA A 251 -15.44 -20.21 -5.26
C ALA A 251 -15.61 -21.49 -4.43
N ILE A 252 -16.82 -22.06 -4.43
CA ILE A 252 -17.12 -23.32 -3.73
C ILE A 252 -16.54 -24.52 -4.51
N ALA A 253 -16.54 -24.49 -5.84
CA ALA A 253 -15.98 -25.58 -6.65
C ALA A 253 -14.44 -25.69 -6.53
N GLY A 254 -13.74 -24.56 -6.40
CA GLY A 254 -12.27 -24.55 -6.32
C GLY A 254 -11.71 -25.17 -5.04
N SER A 255 -12.37 -24.93 -3.90
CA SER A 255 -11.88 -25.42 -2.59
C SER A 255 -11.99 -26.94 -2.45
N VAL A 256 -13.06 -27.54 -2.99
CA VAL A 256 -13.29 -28.99 -2.92
C VAL A 256 -12.23 -29.75 -3.74
N LEU A 257 -11.89 -29.26 -4.94
CA LEU A 257 -10.88 -29.91 -5.77
C LEU A 257 -9.47 -29.81 -5.14
N GLY A 258 -9.14 -28.66 -4.55
CA GLY A 258 -7.88 -28.47 -3.83
C GLY A 258 -7.76 -29.39 -2.61
N ALA A 259 -8.82 -29.51 -1.81
CA ALA A 259 -8.84 -30.38 -0.62
C ALA A 259 -8.69 -31.86 -0.97
N ILE A 260 -9.28 -32.34 -2.07
CA ILE A 260 -9.18 -33.74 -2.50
C ILE A 260 -7.75 -34.08 -2.93
N ILE A 261 -7.10 -33.21 -3.73
CA ILE A 261 -5.71 -33.43 -4.17
C ILE A 261 -4.77 -33.40 -2.98
N PHE A 262 -4.95 -32.44 -2.07
CA PHE A 262 -4.16 -32.33 -0.85
C PHE A 262 -4.29 -33.58 0.03
N LEU A 263 -5.51 -34.07 0.24
CA LEU A 263 -5.78 -35.28 1.01
C LEU A 263 -5.16 -36.53 0.36
N ALA A 264 -5.20 -36.65 -0.97
CA ALA A 264 -4.58 -37.75 -1.70
C ALA A 264 -3.05 -37.78 -1.52
N VAL A 265 -2.38 -36.62 -1.57
CA VAL A 265 -0.93 -36.51 -1.31
C VAL A 265 -0.62 -36.90 0.14
N PHE A 266 -1.43 -36.48 1.12
CA PHE A 266 -1.22 -36.84 2.52
C PHE A 266 -1.42 -38.34 2.80
N VAL A 267 -2.44 -38.96 2.21
CA VAL A 267 -2.68 -40.40 2.36
C VAL A 267 -1.55 -41.22 1.72
N THR A 268 -1.09 -40.83 0.53
CA THR A 268 0.01 -41.53 -0.16
C THR A 268 1.33 -41.39 0.60
N LEU A 269 1.65 -40.19 1.13
CA LEU A 269 2.83 -39.98 1.97
C LEU A 269 2.76 -40.77 3.28
N GLY A 270 1.58 -40.80 3.92
CA GLY A 270 1.32 -41.59 5.13
C GLY A 270 1.52 -43.09 4.90
N LEU A 271 0.97 -43.63 3.81
CA LEU A 271 1.15 -45.04 3.43
C LEU A 271 2.60 -45.35 3.06
N PHE A 272 3.31 -44.44 2.40
CA PHE A 272 4.73 -44.60 2.07
C PHE A 272 5.59 -44.67 3.34
N CYS A 273 5.36 -43.76 4.30
CA CYS A 273 6.04 -43.80 5.59
C CYS A 273 5.72 -45.07 6.39
N LEU A 274 4.46 -45.53 6.38
CA LEU A 274 4.06 -46.77 7.06
C LEU A 274 4.71 -48.01 6.43
N ARG A 275 4.81 -48.07 5.09
CA ARG A 275 5.55 -49.13 4.39
C ARG A 275 7.02 -49.14 4.78
N GLN A 276 7.68 -47.99 4.74
CA GLN A 276 9.09 -47.89 5.11
C GLN A 276 9.35 -48.29 6.57
N TRP A 277 8.38 -48.05 7.46
CA TRP A 277 8.48 -48.48 8.86
C TRP A 277 8.26 -49.98 9.04
N GLN A 278 7.41 -50.62 8.22
CA GLN A 278 7.25 -52.07 8.22
C GLN A 278 8.50 -52.79 7.73
N ASP A 279 9.19 -52.26 6.71
CA ASP A 279 10.43 -52.86 6.20
C ASP A 279 11.55 -52.84 7.26
N LYS A 280 11.64 -51.74 8.04
CA LYS A 280 12.57 -51.66 9.18
C LYS A 280 12.23 -52.64 10.31
N LYS A 281 10.95 -52.96 10.52
CA LYS A 281 10.54 -53.97 11.52
C LYS A 281 10.86 -55.38 11.03
N ARG A 282 10.65 -55.69 9.75
CA ARG A 282 10.99 -57.00 9.16
C ARG A 282 12.51 -57.27 9.18
N ALA A 283 13.34 -56.25 8.96
CA ALA A 283 14.80 -56.37 9.07
C ALA A 283 15.28 -56.69 10.51
N ARG A 284 14.51 -56.36 11.55
CA ARG A 284 14.87 -56.64 12.95
C ARG A 284 14.38 -57.99 13.46
N THR A 285 13.36 -58.58 12.84
CA THR A 285 12.84 -59.90 13.22
C THR A 285 13.51 -61.06 12.47
N ALA A 286 14.21 -60.78 11.35
CA ALA A 286 14.97 -61.80 10.60
C ALA A 286 16.44 -61.99 11.04
N GLY A 287 16.92 -61.24 12.06
CA GLY A 287 18.30 -61.29 12.55
C GLY A 287 18.53 -62.23 13.74
N GLY A 288 17.73 -63.28 13.87
CA GLY A 288 17.73 -64.21 15.00
C GLY A 288 17.80 -65.67 14.58
N SER A 289 18.78 -66.04 13.75
CA SER A 289 19.30 -67.41 13.74
C SER A 289 20.73 -67.40 13.24
N GLU A 290 21.62 -67.84 14.12
CA GLU A 290 23.01 -68.22 13.85
C GLU A 290 23.19 -68.81 12.46
N PHE A 291 24.12 -68.30 11.68
CA PHE A 291 25.11 -69.16 11.04
C PHE A 291 26.40 -68.36 10.85
N ARG A 292 27.43 -68.83 11.55
CA ARG A 292 28.84 -68.67 11.18
C ARG A 292 28.97 -68.86 9.67
N HIS A 293 29.64 -67.94 8.97
CA HIS A 293 30.76 -68.30 8.10
C HIS A 293 31.50 -67.05 7.62
N THR A 294 32.78 -67.05 7.97
CA THR A 294 33.92 -66.36 7.36
C THR A 294 33.82 -66.15 5.85
N SER A 295 33.92 -64.91 5.37
CA SER A 295 34.61 -64.59 4.11
C SER A 295 35.03 -63.11 4.08
N ARG A 296 36.34 -62.85 4.07
CA ARG A 296 36.92 -61.58 3.62
C ARG A 296 36.76 -61.47 2.09
N PRO A 297 36.59 -60.26 1.54
CA PRO A 297 37.15 -59.94 0.25
C PRO A 297 38.21 -58.85 0.37
N LEU A 298 39.32 -59.11 -0.33
CA LEU A 298 40.47 -58.26 -0.52
C LEU A 298 40.12 -56.95 -1.26
N GLY A 299 40.81 -55.88 -0.87
CA GLY A 299 41.72 -55.12 -1.73
C GLY A 299 41.21 -54.44 -2.99
N SER A 300 41.40 -53.12 -3.04
CA SER A 300 42.14 -52.49 -4.14
C SER A 300 42.64 -51.12 -3.69
N ASP A 301 43.92 -51.06 -3.33
CA ASP A 301 44.72 -49.83 -3.35
C ASP A 301 44.87 -49.33 -4.80
N LEU A 302 44.82 -48.02 -4.99
CA LEU A 302 45.34 -47.35 -6.18
C LEU A 302 45.97 -46.03 -5.75
N ASP A 303 47.26 -46.14 -5.48
CA ASP A 303 48.26 -45.08 -5.35
C ASP A 303 48.89 -44.87 -6.74
N LEU A 304 48.89 -43.63 -7.25
CA LEU A 304 49.80 -43.19 -8.31
C LEU A 304 50.20 -41.73 -8.05
N THR A 305 51.42 -41.61 -7.58
CA THR A 305 52.29 -40.45 -7.49
C THR A 305 52.78 -39.97 -8.87
N ALA A 306 53.02 -38.66 -9.01
CA ALA A 306 54.07 -37.99 -9.80
C ALA A 306 53.67 -36.51 -10.00
N ASP A 307 54.51 -35.48 -10.03
CA ASP A 307 55.89 -35.17 -9.62
C ASP A 307 56.05 -33.68 -10.01
N GLY A 308 56.95 -32.91 -9.39
CA GLY A 308 57.40 -31.61 -9.96
C GLY A 308 57.30 -30.33 -9.10
N ASP A 309 58.23 -30.21 -8.15
CA ASP A 309 59.17 -29.08 -7.94
C ASP A 309 58.73 -27.61 -7.71
N ALA A 310 59.07 -27.17 -6.48
CA ALA A 310 59.98 -26.07 -6.11
C ALA A 310 59.67 -24.59 -6.46
N TYR A 311 59.43 -23.76 -5.42
CA TYR A 311 60.42 -22.84 -4.80
C TYR A 311 59.78 -21.81 -3.83
N HIS A 312 60.46 -21.55 -2.70
CA HIS A 312 60.60 -20.33 -1.83
C HIS A 312 59.39 -19.40 -1.55
N GLN A 313 59.19 -18.75 -0.40
CA GLN A 313 59.98 -18.34 0.78
C GLN A 313 58.96 -17.90 1.86
N GLN A 314 58.98 -18.43 3.08
CA GLN A 314 59.57 -17.80 4.29
C GLN A 314 59.05 -16.41 4.68
N SER A 315 58.19 -16.36 5.72
CA SER A 315 58.43 -15.51 6.90
C SER A 315 57.52 -15.92 8.07
N GLN A 316 58.16 -16.16 9.20
CA GLN A 316 57.62 -16.62 10.48
C GLN A 316 57.20 -15.45 11.38
N HIS A 317 56.34 -15.72 12.37
CA HIS A 317 56.42 -15.34 13.81
C HIS A 317 55.03 -15.64 14.43
N LEU A 318 54.78 -16.81 15.02
CA LEU A 318 54.97 -17.21 16.43
C LEU A 318 54.53 -16.16 17.46
N PHE A 319 53.44 -16.42 18.20
CA PHE A 319 53.48 -16.99 19.56
C PHE A 319 52.07 -17.39 20.08
N ASN A 320 51.95 -18.69 20.45
CA ASN A 320 50.99 -19.25 21.42
C ASN A 320 51.34 -18.73 22.84
N SER A 321 50.49 -18.69 23.87
CA SER A 321 49.74 -19.81 24.49
C SER A 321 48.88 -19.31 25.70
N PRO A 322 48.04 -20.17 26.30
CA PRO A 322 46.94 -19.83 27.22
C PRO A 322 47.22 -20.15 28.71
N VAL A 323 46.46 -19.59 29.66
CA VAL A 323 46.29 -20.13 31.03
C VAL A 323 44.91 -19.78 31.62
N THR A 324 44.28 -20.80 32.21
CA THR A 324 43.06 -20.84 33.03
C THR A 324 43.31 -20.43 34.50
N ALA A 325 42.38 -19.71 35.16
CA ALA A 325 42.02 -19.93 36.59
C ALA A 325 40.91 -18.98 37.12
N GLN A 326 39.81 -19.60 37.59
CA GLN A 326 39.01 -19.42 38.82
C GLN A 326 38.90 -18.04 39.57
N SER A 327 37.66 -17.76 39.99
CA SER A 327 37.04 -16.70 40.86
C SER A 327 37.62 -16.59 42.31
N PRO A 328 37.10 -15.79 43.31
CA PRO A 328 35.87 -14.95 43.44
C PRO A 328 35.96 -13.62 44.30
N PHE A 329 34.81 -12.94 44.50
CA PHE A 329 34.42 -11.91 45.51
C PHE A 329 34.93 -10.44 45.44
N GLY A 330 34.00 -9.49 45.63
CA GLY A 330 34.30 -8.10 46.01
C GLY A 330 33.14 -7.10 45.80
N SER A 331 32.32 -6.91 46.82
CA SER A 331 31.23 -5.91 46.97
C SER A 331 31.72 -4.48 47.25
N GLY A 332 31.06 -3.45 46.71
CA GLY A 332 31.21 -2.03 47.09
C GLY A 332 30.37 -1.05 46.25
N PRO A 333 29.97 0.14 46.75
CA PRO A 333 28.56 0.60 46.79
C PRO A 333 28.17 1.72 45.79
N PRO A 334 26.87 2.13 45.71
CA PRO A 334 26.34 3.02 44.67
C PRO A 334 26.39 4.50 45.09
N ALA A 335 26.78 5.37 44.14
CA ALA A 335 26.72 6.82 44.30
C ALA A 335 25.38 7.37 43.75
N HIS A 336 24.60 7.93 44.67
CA HIS A 336 23.48 8.84 44.40
C HIS A 336 23.99 10.12 43.72
N TYR A 337 23.31 10.58 42.66
CA TYR A 337 23.37 11.97 42.23
C TYR A 337 22.03 12.65 42.47
N GLN A 338 22.07 13.68 43.31
CA GLN A 338 20.99 14.64 43.53
C GLN A 338 20.98 15.66 42.39
N HIS A 339 19.77 16.06 41.99
CA HIS A 339 19.52 17.17 41.08
C HIS A 339 19.21 18.42 41.91
N SER A 340 20.10 19.41 41.88
CA SER A 340 19.87 20.74 42.46
C SER A 340 19.62 21.78 41.37
N GLN A 341 18.64 22.63 41.66
CA GLN A 341 18.12 23.77 40.91
C GLN A 341 19.09 24.97 40.89
N TYR A 342 19.11 25.75 39.81
CA TYR A 342 19.32 27.21 39.74
C TYR A 342 18.71 27.70 38.42
N LEU A 343 17.65 28.52 38.41
CA LEU A 343 17.62 30.00 38.45
C LEU A 343 18.31 30.71 37.27
N SER A 344 17.44 31.39 36.50
CA SER A 344 17.60 32.70 35.83
C SER A 344 18.83 32.98 34.96
N SER A 345 18.60 33.38 33.71
CA SER A 345 19.03 34.69 33.23
C SER A 345 18.32 35.14 31.95
N ASN A 346 17.82 36.35 32.06
CA ASN A 346 17.17 37.20 31.07
C ASN A 346 18.27 37.88 30.22
N SER A 347 18.13 37.97 28.90
CA SER A 347 18.74 39.09 28.14
C SER A 347 18.07 39.30 26.78
N ASN A 348 17.61 40.54 26.65
CA ASN A 348 17.07 41.22 25.49
C ASN A 348 18.17 41.67 24.51
N LEU A 349 17.73 42.00 23.29
CA LEU A 349 18.31 42.93 22.30
C LEU A 349 19.52 42.46 21.47
N HIS A 350 19.36 42.36 20.14
CA HIS A 350 19.60 43.49 19.22
C HIS A 350 19.32 43.08 17.76
N ALA A 351 18.55 43.90 17.07
CA ALA A 351 18.44 43.91 15.61
C ALA A 351 19.66 44.60 15.01
N ASN A 352 20.12 44.16 13.84
CA ASN A 352 20.89 45.03 12.95
C ASN A 352 20.55 44.77 11.47
N PRO A 353 20.11 45.78 10.71
CA PRO A 353 19.82 45.71 9.28
C PRO A 353 20.91 46.38 8.41
N PHE A 354 20.98 45.96 7.14
CA PHE A 354 21.68 46.52 5.97
C PHE A 354 23.16 46.18 5.67
N GLY A 355 23.37 45.86 4.37
CA GLY A 355 24.61 45.98 3.58
C GLY A 355 25.30 44.63 3.30
N GLY A 356 25.55 44.15 2.08
CA GLY A 356 25.54 44.73 0.73
C GLY A 356 26.79 44.25 -0.03
N SER A 357 26.61 43.64 -1.22
CA SER A 357 27.62 43.40 -2.29
C SER A 357 28.77 42.41 -1.99
N ALA A 358 29.36 41.62 -2.90
CA ALA A 358 29.16 41.24 -4.31
C ALA A 358 30.21 40.13 -4.66
N VAL A 359 30.03 39.48 -5.84
CA VAL A 359 31.02 38.71 -6.68
C VAL A 359 31.46 37.34 -6.09
N SER A 360 31.58 36.19 -6.78
CA SER A 360 32.06 35.84 -8.14
C SER A 360 31.54 34.43 -8.53
N LEU A 361 30.87 34.24 -9.67
CA LEU A 361 31.39 33.67 -10.94
C LEU A 361 32.36 32.48 -10.81
N HIS A 362 31.86 31.28 -11.14
CA HIS A 362 32.58 30.33 -11.99
C HIS A 362 31.62 29.62 -12.94
N ALA A 363 31.90 29.82 -14.23
CA ALA A 363 31.31 29.13 -15.36
C ALA A 363 31.96 27.74 -15.54
N ALA A 364 31.15 26.76 -15.90
CA ALA A 364 31.59 25.59 -16.65
C ALA A 364 30.51 25.28 -17.68
N SER A 365 30.76 25.77 -18.88
CA SER A 365 30.21 25.33 -20.15
C SER A 365 30.54 23.86 -20.39
N ASP A 366 29.56 23.08 -20.83
CA ASP A 366 29.84 22.03 -21.80
C ASP A 366 28.64 21.76 -22.71
N SER A 367 28.99 21.29 -23.88
CA SER A 367 28.35 21.58 -25.17
C SER A 367 27.55 20.39 -25.68
N ASP A 368 26.52 20.70 -26.47
CA ASP A 368 26.04 20.00 -27.68
C ASP A 368 26.07 18.47 -27.75
N SER A 369 24.88 17.87 -27.90
CA SER A 369 24.52 17.25 -29.18
C SER A 369 23.04 16.85 -29.21
N ASN A 370 22.28 17.60 -30.00
CA ASN A 370 20.94 17.27 -30.48
C ASN A 370 21.08 16.42 -31.75
N PRO A 371 20.20 15.44 -32.01
CA PRO A 371 19.66 15.42 -33.36
C PRO A 371 18.14 15.29 -33.39
N THR A 372 17.56 16.33 -33.97
CA THR A 372 16.24 16.41 -34.56
C THR A 372 16.12 15.40 -35.71
N VAL A 373 15.15 14.47 -35.65
CA VAL A 373 14.70 13.71 -36.84
C VAL A 373 13.19 13.56 -36.80
N ASN A 374 12.54 14.20 -37.77
CA ASN A 374 11.27 13.88 -38.44
C ASN A 374 11.26 14.77 -39.71
N PRO A 375 10.64 14.42 -40.86
CA PRO A 375 9.39 13.66 -40.98
C PRO A 375 9.27 12.71 -42.21
N PHE A 376 8.17 11.96 -42.26
CA PHE A 376 7.43 11.42 -43.43
C PHE A 376 8.19 11.05 -44.72
N THR A 377 8.14 9.77 -45.11
CA THR A 377 8.06 9.38 -46.52
C THR A 377 7.19 8.14 -46.70
N ASP A 378 6.27 8.24 -47.64
CA ASP A 378 5.29 7.26 -48.08
C ASP A 378 5.79 6.66 -49.40
N GLN A 379 5.65 5.33 -49.62
CA GLN A 379 5.41 4.63 -50.91
C GLN A 379 5.97 3.19 -51.02
N ARG A 380 5.00 2.27 -51.10
CA ARG A 380 4.73 1.27 -52.17
C ARG A 380 5.75 0.20 -52.61
N THR A 381 5.22 -1.04 -52.56
CA THR A 381 5.23 -2.14 -53.55
C THR A 381 6.49 -2.98 -53.82
N GLY A 382 6.37 -4.30 -53.57
CA GLY A 382 7.06 -5.34 -54.37
C GLY A 382 7.23 -6.70 -53.66
N PRO A 383 7.06 -7.88 -54.31
CA PRO A 383 6.66 -9.13 -53.65
C PRO A 383 7.71 -10.28 -53.65
N GLY A 384 7.48 -11.33 -52.85
CA GLY A 384 8.10 -12.66 -52.91
C GLY A 384 7.90 -13.45 -51.61
N SER A 385 6.97 -14.42 -51.52
CA SER A 385 7.20 -15.89 -51.68
C SER A 385 8.27 -16.41 -50.69
N GLU A 386 8.05 -17.35 -49.77
CA GLU A 386 7.44 -18.69 -49.83
C GLU A 386 7.13 -19.19 -48.39
N SER A 387 5.97 -19.81 -48.15
CA SER A 387 5.80 -21.25 -47.84
C SER A 387 6.11 -21.70 -46.39
N MET A 388 5.07 -22.03 -45.61
CA MET A 388 4.79 -23.41 -45.15
C MET A 388 3.59 -23.45 -44.17
N SER A 389 2.53 -24.08 -44.67
CA SER A 389 1.43 -24.87 -44.08
C SER A 389 1.33 -25.10 -42.55
N GLY A 390 0.09 -25.05 -42.04
CA GLY A 390 -0.35 -25.91 -40.93
C GLY A 390 -1.50 -25.39 -40.04
N SER A 391 -2.68 -26.03 -40.15
CA SER A 391 -3.77 -26.05 -39.16
C SER A 391 -4.80 -24.91 -39.13
N ARG A 392 -5.72 -24.93 -40.11
CA ARG A 392 -7.00 -24.22 -40.06
C ARG A 392 -8.01 -24.96 -39.16
N ARG A 393 -8.39 -24.36 -38.03
CA ARG A 393 -9.70 -24.62 -37.40
C ARG A 393 -10.69 -23.56 -37.90
N LYS A 394 -11.76 -24.02 -38.56
CA LYS A 394 -12.95 -23.24 -38.89
C LYS A 394 -13.66 -22.85 -37.59
N SER A 395 -13.71 -21.57 -37.28
CA SER A 395 -14.77 -20.99 -36.44
C SER A 395 -15.52 -19.96 -37.27
N GLN A 396 -16.84 -20.11 -37.31
CA GLN A 396 -17.77 -19.19 -37.95
C GLN A 396 -17.70 -17.84 -37.23
N MET A 397 -17.29 -16.78 -37.92
CA MET A 397 -17.48 -15.42 -37.45
C MET A 397 -18.93 -15.03 -37.67
N SER A 398 -19.72 -14.98 -36.60
CA SER A 398 -20.94 -14.18 -36.58
C SER A 398 -20.52 -12.70 -36.54
N ALA A 399 -21.02 -11.93 -37.50
CA ALA A 399 -20.80 -10.49 -37.56
C ALA A 399 -21.44 -9.85 -36.31
N TYR A 400 -20.61 -9.51 -35.33
CA TYR A 400 -21.03 -8.78 -34.14
C TYR A 400 -21.33 -7.34 -34.55
N LYS A 401 -22.61 -7.03 -34.74
CA LYS A 401 -23.10 -5.66 -34.95
C LYS A 401 -23.11 -4.99 -33.57
N PRO A 402 -22.26 -3.99 -33.29
CA PRO A 402 -22.28 -3.33 -31.99
C PRO A 402 -23.66 -2.70 -31.77
N PRO A 403 -24.27 -2.88 -30.58
CA PRO A 403 -25.57 -2.28 -30.29
C PRO A 403 -25.45 -0.76 -30.40
N SER A 404 -26.31 -0.17 -31.22
CA SER A 404 -26.46 1.28 -31.31
C SER A 404 -26.87 1.81 -29.94
N ARG A 405 -25.97 2.53 -29.28
CA ARG A 405 -26.29 3.25 -28.05
C ARG A 405 -27.18 4.42 -28.43
N PHE A 406 -28.48 4.31 -28.17
CA PHE A 406 -29.37 5.45 -28.21
C PHE A 406 -29.12 6.26 -26.94
N MET A 407 -28.45 7.41 -27.08
CA MET A 407 -28.46 8.45 -26.05
C MET A 407 -29.82 9.15 -26.14
N MET A 408 -30.76 8.67 -25.34
CA MET A 408 -32.03 9.35 -25.11
C MET A 408 -31.74 10.50 -24.15
N HIS A 409 -31.72 11.72 -24.67
CA HIS A 409 -31.83 12.92 -23.86
C HIS A 409 -33.27 12.98 -23.39
N THR A 410 -33.54 12.59 -22.13
CA THR A 410 -34.77 12.98 -21.45
C THR A 410 -34.66 14.47 -21.19
N ASP A 411 -35.33 15.23 -22.04
CA ASP A 411 -35.73 16.60 -21.82
C ASP A 411 -36.43 16.72 -20.45
N ALA A 412 -35.94 17.64 -19.64
CA ALA A 412 -36.42 17.89 -18.29
C ALA A 412 -37.65 18.80 -18.35
N GLU A 413 -38.76 18.28 -18.87
CA GLU A 413 -40.05 18.99 -18.93
C GLU A 413 -41.14 17.98 -18.53
N ASP A 414 -41.34 17.77 -17.22
CA ASP A 414 -42.58 17.28 -16.58
C ASP A 414 -42.24 16.70 -15.21
N VAL A 415 -41.89 17.60 -14.28
CA VAL A 415 -42.07 17.34 -12.86
C VAL A 415 -43.30 18.15 -12.47
N ASP A 416 -44.44 17.47 -12.35
CA ASP A 416 -45.64 18.01 -11.70
C ASP A 416 -45.29 18.32 -10.24
N LEU A 417 -44.86 19.56 -10.01
CA LEU A 417 -44.69 20.11 -8.67
C LEU A 417 -46.07 20.28 -8.04
N PRO A 418 -46.25 19.93 -6.74
CA PRO A 418 -47.49 20.22 -6.04
C PRO A 418 -47.77 21.73 -6.11
N GLU A 419 -49.00 22.10 -6.48
CA GLU A 419 -49.47 23.50 -6.50
C GLU A 419 -49.19 24.15 -5.14
N ASN A 420 -48.14 24.97 -5.07
CA ASN A 420 -47.96 25.91 -3.98
C ASN A 420 -48.98 27.04 -4.20
N GLU A 421 -50.01 27.09 -3.35
CA GLU A 421 -51.09 28.08 -3.41
C GLU A 421 -50.63 29.54 -3.19
N ASP A 422 -49.35 29.77 -2.88
CA ASP A 422 -48.83 31.12 -2.63
C ASP A 422 -48.21 31.81 -3.86
N GLY A 423 -48.07 31.15 -5.01
CA GLY A 423 -47.74 31.81 -6.29
C GLY A 423 -46.46 32.68 -6.35
N VAL A 424 -45.65 32.72 -5.28
CA VAL A 424 -44.41 33.49 -5.23
C VAL A 424 -43.26 32.59 -5.68
N VAL A 425 -42.94 32.71 -6.96
CA VAL A 425 -41.70 32.15 -7.53
C VAL A 425 -40.56 33.13 -7.19
N GLU A 426 -39.77 32.81 -6.17
CA GLU A 426 -38.55 33.57 -5.87
C GLU A 426 -37.51 33.31 -6.98
N LEU A 427 -37.34 34.30 -7.86
CA LEU A 427 -36.30 34.27 -8.87
C LEU A 427 -34.93 34.54 -8.22
N PRO A 428 -33.86 33.86 -8.66
CA PRO A 428 -32.52 34.13 -8.18
C PRO A 428 -32.15 35.60 -8.43
N PRO A 429 -31.41 36.25 -7.51
CA PRO A 429 -31.05 37.66 -7.65
C PRO A 429 -30.27 37.88 -8.95
N SER A 430 -30.84 38.69 -9.85
CA SER A 430 -30.16 39.06 -11.10
C SER A 430 -28.97 39.97 -10.78
N TYR A 431 -27.76 39.48 -10.99
CA TYR A 431 -26.56 40.31 -10.89
C TYR A 431 -26.47 41.21 -12.13
N VAL A 432 -26.82 42.48 -11.97
CA VAL A 432 -26.59 43.49 -13.01
C VAL A 432 -25.12 43.94 -12.91
N GLU A 433 -24.32 43.62 -13.94
CA GLU A 433 -22.96 44.14 -14.09
C GLU A 433 -22.98 45.68 -14.12
N ARG A 434 -22.45 46.29 -13.06
CA ARG A 434 -22.21 47.74 -13.04
C ARG A 434 -21.00 48.05 -13.92
N THR A 435 -21.26 48.46 -15.15
CA THR A 435 -20.24 49.09 -16.00
C THR A 435 -19.75 50.36 -15.29
N PRO A 436 -18.44 50.51 -15.01
CA PRO A 436 -17.92 51.70 -14.34
C PRO A 436 -18.11 52.93 -15.23
N LYS A 437 -18.78 53.96 -14.70
CA LYS A 437 -18.88 55.27 -15.34
C LYS A 437 -17.47 55.86 -15.50
N ARG A 438 -17.03 56.05 -16.75
CA ARG A 438 -15.90 56.93 -17.07
C ARG A 438 -16.20 58.33 -16.55
N GLN A 439 -15.34 58.84 -15.66
CA GLN A 439 -15.31 60.25 -15.28
C GLN A 439 -14.83 61.08 -16.49
N PRO A 440 -15.58 62.12 -16.90
CA PRO A 440 -15.10 63.09 -17.86
C PRO A 440 -14.25 64.14 -17.12
N GLY A 441 -12.96 64.26 -17.48
CA GLY A 441 -12.18 65.44 -17.06
C GLY A 441 -10.70 65.24 -16.74
N GLN A 442 -9.99 64.29 -17.35
CA GLN A 442 -8.53 64.23 -17.21
C GLN A 442 -7.84 64.78 -18.47
N PRO A 443 -7.17 65.95 -18.41
CA PRO A 443 -6.44 66.51 -19.55
C PRO A 443 -5.19 65.68 -19.83
N SER A 444 -5.01 65.31 -21.09
CA SER A 444 -3.78 64.74 -21.64
C SER A 444 -2.68 65.79 -21.61
N ASN A 445 -1.58 65.51 -20.90
CA ASN A 445 -0.34 66.27 -21.02
C ASN A 445 0.46 65.77 -22.24
N PRO A 446 1.16 66.66 -22.96
CA PRO A 446 1.89 66.36 -24.20
C PRO A 446 3.14 65.50 -23.99
#